data_AF-A0A181C6X9-F1
#
_entry.id   AF-A0A181C6X9-F1
#
_cell.length_a   1.000
_cell.length_b   1.000
_cell.length_c   1.000
_cell.angle_alpha   90.00
_cell.angle_beta   90.00
_cell.angle_gamma   90.00
#
_symmetry.space_group_name_H-M   'P 1'
#
loop_
_entity.id
_entity.type
_entity.pdbx_description
1 polymer ?
#
loop_
_entity_poly.entity_id
_entity_poly.type
_entity_poly.pdbx_seq_one_letter_code
_entity_poly.pdbx_strand_id
1 'polypeptide(L)'
;MNINLSLRLAALPVALLLSPALACTTAHAQSLATQKVQRAMEVLRLKPDMASKPCLDKLDDLHKMEKVIEEASEQAHNPNLSLAHDVMESDYEDATESCVPDAAKLCASPGSLASANQKKLCDALDAIMSVDGSDEGEEAVAPPQGTSSD
;
A
#
# COMPACT_ATOMS: atom_id res chain seq x y z
N MET A 1 21.36 -57.93 36.25
CA MET A 1 22.72 -57.52 35.84
C MET A 1 22.55 -56.66 34.59
N ASN A 2 22.25 -55.36 34.73
CA ASN A 2 23.15 -54.21 34.85
C ASN A 2 24.17 -54.06 33.70
N ILE A 3 23.94 -53.10 32.80
CA ILE A 3 24.98 -52.47 32.00
C ILE A 3 24.69 -50.96 31.98
N ASN A 4 25.44 -50.22 32.79
CA ASN A 4 25.63 -48.78 32.66
C ASN A 4 26.44 -48.54 31.39
N LEU A 5 26.03 -47.57 30.55
CA LEU A 5 26.94 -46.99 29.57
C LEU A 5 26.90 -45.47 29.67
N SER A 6 27.98 -44.96 30.23
CA SER A 6 28.24 -43.58 30.58
C SER A 6 28.15 -42.62 29.40
N LEU A 7 27.57 -41.46 29.71
CA LEU A 7 27.91 -40.14 29.16
C LEU A 7 29.35 -40.07 28.68
N ARG A 8 29.56 -39.65 27.42
CA ARG A 8 30.44 -38.54 27.00
C ARG A 8 30.20 -38.28 25.52
N LEU A 9 29.33 -37.33 25.18
CA LEU A 9 29.39 -36.69 23.85
C LEU A 9 29.72 -35.21 24.03
N ALA A 10 30.72 -34.82 23.24
CA ALA A 10 31.47 -33.61 23.32
C ALA A 10 30.63 -32.35 23.07
N ALA A 11 31.08 -31.27 23.71
CA ALA A 11 30.62 -29.92 23.51
C ALA A 11 30.70 -29.50 22.03
N LEU A 12 29.59 -28.99 21.51
CA LEU A 12 29.54 -28.12 20.34
C LEU A 12 28.49 -27.04 20.66
N PRO A 13 28.89 -25.82 21.05
CA PRO A 13 27.95 -24.72 21.06
C PRO A 13 27.73 -24.33 19.60
N VAL A 14 26.69 -24.88 18.96
CA VAL A 14 26.17 -24.29 17.73
C VAL A 14 25.51 -22.99 18.15
N ALA A 15 26.31 -21.92 18.14
CA ALA A 15 25.84 -20.55 18.21
C ALA A 15 24.90 -20.36 17.01
N LEU A 16 23.60 -20.50 17.27
CA LEU A 16 22.55 -20.05 16.38
C LEU A 16 22.68 -18.52 16.34
N LEU A 17 23.49 -18.04 15.40
CA LEU A 17 23.47 -16.65 14.98
C LEU A 17 22.07 -16.41 14.44
N LEU A 18 21.18 -15.92 15.31
CA LEU A 18 20.01 -15.15 14.91
C LEU A 18 20.57 -13.92 14.19
N SER A 19 20.81 -14.06 12.89
CA SER A 19 20.85 -12.92 11.99
C SER A 19 19.41 -12.42 11.89
N PRO A 20 19.04 -11.26 12.44
CA PRO A 20 17.92 -10.54 11.89
C PRO A 20 18.37 -10.13 10.49
N ALA A 21 18.09 -10.97 9.49
CA ALA A 21 17.88 -10.44 8.17
C ALA A 21 16.76 -9.41 8.35
N LEU A 22 17.12 -8.13 8.39
CA LEU A 22 16.17 -7.06 8.18
C LEU A 22 15.46 -7.44 6.88
N ALA A 23 14.24 -7.92 7.01
CA ALA A 23 13.28 -7.85 5.93
C ALA A 23 13.10 -6.35 5.69
N CYS A 24 13.93 -5.77 4.83
CA CYS A 24 13.55 -4.60 4.06
C CYS A 24 12.41 -5.07 3.17
N THR A 25 11.22 -5.18 3.74
CA THR A 25 10.01 -5.01 2.96
C THR A 25 10.10 -3.58 2.49
N THR A 26 10.49 -3.38 1.24
CA THR A 26 10.10 -2.17 0.51
C THR A 26 8.58 -2.20 0.47
N ALA A 27 7.95 -1.77 1.58
CA ALA A 27 6.61 -1.23 1.50
C ALA A 27 6.76 -0.08 0.51
N HIS A 28 6.37 -0.32 -0.74
CA HIS A 28 6.09 0.75 -1.67
C HIS A 28 5.26 1.74 -0.86
N ALA A 29 5.83 2.90 -0.56
CA ALA A 29 5.08 3.97 0.07
C ALA A 29 3.94 4.25 -0.91
N GLN A 30 2.73 3.83 -0.54
CA GLN A 30 1.57 4.00 -1.39
C GLN A 30 1.32 5.50 -1.49
N SER A 31 1.14 6.00 -2.71
CA SER A 31 0.82 7.40 -2.93
C SER A 31 -0.39 7.83 -2.11
N LEU A 32 -0.47 9.13 -1.81
CA LEU A 32 -1.61 9.67 -1.08
C LEU A 32 -2.93 9.41 -1.82
N ALA A 33 -2.94 9.45 -3.15
CA ALA A 33 -4.11 9.13 -3.97
C ALA A 33 -4.55 7.67 -3.77
N THR A 34 -3.60 6.72 -3.84
CA THR A 34 -3.86 5.30 -3.56
C THR A 34 -4.50 5.10 -2.18
N GLN A 35 -3.95 5.76 -1.16
CA GLN A 35 -4.47 5.66 0.21
C GLN A 35 -5.90 6.23 0.32
N LYS A 36 -6.18 7.38 -0.31
CA LYS A 36 -7.51 8.00 -0.32
C LYS A 36 -8.56 7.10 -0.98
N VAL A 37 -8.24 6.50 -2.14
CA VAL A 37 -9.14 5.55 -2.82
C VAL A 37 -9.39 4.32 -1.94
N GLN A 38 -8.36 3.74 -1.33
CA GLN A 38 -8.52 2.59 -0.44
C GLN A 38 -9.46 2.90 0.73
N ARG A 39 -9.28 4.05 1.39
CA ARG A 39 -10.17 4.48 2.49
C ARG A 39 -11.60 4.73 2.04
N ALA A 40 -11.79 5.37 0.88
CA ALA A 40 -13.12 5.55 0.30
C ALA A 40 -13.80 4.19 0.05
N MET A 41 -13.06 3.22 -0.48
CA MET A 41 -13.57 1.87 -0.73
C MET A 41 -13.88 1.09 0.53
N GLU A 42 -13.12 1.26 1.63
CA GLU A 42 -13.48 0.68 2.93
C GLU A 42 -14.85 1.16 3.43
N VAL A 43 -15.14 2.45 3.27
CA VAL A 43 -16.45 3.04 3.60
C VAL A 43 -17.54 2.50 2.66
N LEU A 44 -17.32 2.55 1.35
CA LEU A 44 -18.31 2.12 0.34
C LEU A 44 -18.64 0.63 0.43
N ARG A 45 -17.73 -0.22 0.93
CA ARG A 45 -18.02 -1.65 1.19
C ARG A 45 -19.15 -1.87 2.20
N LEU A 46 -19.44 -0.90 3.07
CA LEU A 46 -20.59 -0.98 3.98
C LEU A 46 -21.92 -0.88 3.23
N LYS A 47 -21.93 -0.13 2.12
CA LYS A 47 -23.11 0.11 1.31
C LYS A 47 -22.74 0.31 -0.17
N PRO A 48 -22.51 -0.80 -0.92
CA PRO A 48 -21.96 -0.74 -2.28
C PRO A 48 -22.83 -0.01 -3.30
N ASP A 49 -24.15 0.08 -3.07
CA ASP A 49 -25.09 0.83 -3.92
C ASP A 49 -24.88 2.34 -3.89
N MET A 50 -24.07 2.84 -2.96
CA MET A 50 -23.68 4.25 -2.90
C MET A 50 -22.49 4.59 -3.80
N ALA A 51 -21.74 3.60 -4.30
CA ALA A 51 -20.69 3.83 -5.26
C ALA A 51 -21.33 4.24 -6.60
N SER A 52 -21.07 5.48 -7.03
CA SER A 52 -21.59 5.98 -8.29
C SER A 52 -20.92 5.27 -9.47
N LYS A 53 -21.59 5.29 -10.63
CA LYS A 53 -21.02 4.77 -11.86
C LYS A 53 -19.65 5.37 -12.20
N PRO A 54 -19.41 6.69 -12.08
CA PRO A 54 -18.07 7.26 -12.24
C PRO A 54 -17.00 6.62 -11.36
N CYS A 55 -17.27 6.41 -10.06
CA CYS A 55 -16.33 5.75 -9.17
C CYS A 55 -16.02 4.32 -9.65
N LEU A 56 -17.05 3.55 -9.99
CA LEU A 56 -16.88 2.18 -10.47
C LEU A 56 -16.12 2.11 -11.80
N ASP A 57 -16.37 3.05 -12.71
CA ASP A 57 -15.67 3.12 -14.00
C ASP A 57 -14.18 3.41 -13.79
N LYS A 58 -13.82 4.29 -12.84
CA LYS A 58 -12.41 4.58 -12.50
C LYS A 58 -11.68 3.43 -11.80
N LEU A 59 -12.37 2.68 -10.95
CA LEU A 59 -11.81 1.45 -10.36
C LEU A 59 -11.56 0.37 -11.41
N ASP A 60 -12.42 0.29 -12.44
CA ASP A 60 -12.22 -0.62 -13.57
C ASP A 60 -11.01 -0.22 -14.42
N ASP A 61 -10.78 1.08 -14.62
CA ASP A 61 -9.58 1.59 -15.30
C ASP A 61 -8.30 1.27 -14.51
N LEU A 62 -8.30 1.47 -13.19
CA LEU A 62 -7.20 1.05 -12.31
C LEU A 62 -6.88 -0.44 -12.43
N HIS A 63 -7.89 -1.32 -12.37
CA HIS A 63 -7.67 -2.76 -12.54
C HIS A 63 -7.11 -3.13 -13.93
N LYS A 64 -7.50 -2.42 -14.99
CA LYS A 64 -6.92 -2.62 -16.33
C LYS A 64 -5.44 -2.22 -16.34
N MET A 65 -5.07 -1.14 -15.66
CA MET A 65 -3.68 -0.70 -15.56
C MET A 65 -2.81 -1.64 -14.76
N GLU A 66 -3.30 -2.18 -13.64
CA GLU A 66 -2.60 -3.23 -12.90
C GLU A 66 -2.28 -4.43 -13.79
N LYS A 67 -3.23 -4.85 -14.62
CA LYS A 67 -3.03 -5.95 -15.57
C LYS A 67 -1.96 -5.62 -16.64
N VAL A 68 -1.98 -4.40 -17.18
CA VAL A 68 -0.95 -3.96 -18.14
C VAL A 68 0.44 -3.93 -17.49
N ILE A 69 0.53 -3.48 -16.24
CA ILE A 69 1.78 -3.49 -15.46
C ILE A 69 2.26 -4.93 -15.25
N GLU A 70 1.37 -5.85 -14.86
CA GLU A 70 1.70 -7.26 -14.68
C GLU A 70 2.26 -7.87 -15.98
N GLU A 71 1.55 -7.72 -17.10
CA GLU A 71 1.99 -8.20 -18.42
C GLU A 71 3.31 -7.54 -18.87
N ALA A 72 3.50 -6.25 -18.59
CA ALA A 72 4.74 -5.53 -18.91
C ALA A 72 5.92 -5.94 -18.02
N SER A 73 5.67 -6.33 -16.77
CA SER A 73 6.68 -6.74 -15.80
C SER A 73 7.30 -8.10 -16.12
N GLU A 74 6.56 -8.99 -16.81
CA GLU A 74 7.07 -10.26 -17.31
C GLU A 74 8.16 -10.09 -18.39
N GLN A 75 8.20 -8.92 -19.03
CA GLN A 75 9.21 -8.57 -20.03
C GLN A 75 10.30 -7.72 -19.36
N ALA A 76 11.41 -8.36 -18.97
CA ALA A 76 12.56 -7.67 -18.39
C ALA A 76 13.01 -6.51 -19.29
N HIS A 77 12.97 -5.27 -18.74
CA HIS A 77 13.28 -3.99 -19.41
C HIS A 77 12.22 -3.41 -20.36
N ASN A 78 10.92 -3.52 -20.02
CA ASN A 78 9.88 -2.80 -20.74
C ASN A 78 9.89 -1.29 -20.39
N PRO A 79 10.25 -0.38 -21.32
CA PRO A 79 10.24 1.06 -21.05
C PRO A 79 8.83 1.61 -20.78
N ASN A 80 7.79 0.87 -21.17
CA ASN A 80 6.41 1.24 -20.90
C ASN A 80 6.00 1.00 -19.43
N LEU A 81 6.81 0.28 -18.64
CA LEU A 81 6.47 -0.02 -17.25
C LEU A 81 6.42 1.24 -16.39
N SER A 82 7.39 2.15 -16.55
CA SER A 82 7.40 3.44 -15.83
C SER A 82 6.20 4.29 -16.23
N LEU A 83 5.91 4.39 -17.53
CA LEU A 83 4.76 5.14 -18.03
C LEU A 83 3.43 4.53 -17.52
N ALA A 84 3.34 3.20 -17.44
CA ALA A 84 2.16 2.53 -16.91
C ALA A 84 1.95 2.83 -15.41
N HIS A 85 3.03 2.92 -14.62
CA HIS A 85 2.95 3.37 -13.24
C HIS A 85 2.48 4.83 -13.12
N ASP A 86 2.99 5.73 -13.97
CA ASP A 86 2.57 7.14 -13.98
C ASP A 86 1.09 7.30 -14.36
N VAL A 87 0.62 6.54 -15.35
CA VAL A 87 -0.81 6.53 -15.76
C VAL A 87 -1.67 5.94 -14.64
N MET A 88 -1.24 4.86 -14.00
CA MET A 88 -1.95 4.27 -12.87
C MET A 88 -2.07 5.26 -11.70
N GLU A 89 -1.03 6.05 -11.41
CA GLU A 89 -1.11 7.10 -10.40
C GLU A 89 -2.14 8.17 -10.76
N SER A 90 -2.17 8.61 -12.03
CA SER A 90 -3.21 9.51 -12.53
C SER A 90 -4.62 8.92 -12.39
N ASP A 91 -4.78 7.62 -12.65
CA ASP A 91 -6.07 6.94 -12.48
C ASP A 91 -6.48 6.86 -10.99
N TYR A 92 -5.53 6.79 -10.05
CA TYR A 92 -5.82 6.89 -8.62
C TYR A 92 -6.29 8.29 -8.20
N GLU A 93 -5.75 9.35 -8.79
CA GLU A 93 -6.24 10.71 -8.59
C GLU A 93 -7.68 10.88 -9.10
N ASP A 94 -7.95 10.43 -10.32
CA ASP A 94 -9.30 10.42 -10.91
C ASP A 94 -10.30 9.58 -10.09
N ALA A 95 -9.85 8.42 -9.60
CA ALA A 95 -10.65 7.58 -8.70
C ALA A 95 -10.88 8.28 -7.35
N THR A 96 -9.94 9.06 -6.84
CA THR A 96 -10.12 9.87 -5.63
C THR A 96 -11.24 10.89 -5.82
N GLU A 97 -11.23 11.63 -6.95
CA GLU A 97 -12.23 12.65 -7.26
C GLU A 97 -13.66 12.10 -7.36
N SER A 98 -13.80 10.83 -7.77
CA SER A 98 -15.10 10.19 -7.96
C SER A 98 -15.56 9.37 -6.75
N CYS A 99 -14.68 8.59 -6.13
CA CYS A 99 -15.03 7.66 -5.05
C CYS A 99 -15.10 8.32 -3.66
N VAL A 100 -14.25 9.32 -3.37
CA VAL A 100 -14.27 9.99 -2.06
C VAL A 100 -15.60 10.71 -1.81
N PRO A 101 -16.19 11.47 -2.76
CA PRO A 101 -17.48 12.11 -2.53
C PRO A 101 -18.60 11.11 -2.23
N ASP A 102 -18.57 9.92 -2.84
CA ASP A 102 -19.59 8.90 -2.59
C ASP A 102 -19.44 8.28 -1.19
N ALA A 103 -18.20 8.01 -0.77
CA ALA A 103 -17.90 7.59 0.59
C ALA A 103 -18.31 8.67 1.61
N ALA A 104 -18.03 9.94 1.32
CA ALA A 104 -18.40 11.07 2.16
C ALA A 104 -19.93 11.21 2.31
N LYS A 105 -20.72 10.98 1.24
CA LYS A 105 -22.19 10.94 1.32
C LYS A 105 -22.68 9.85 2.28
N LEU A 106 -22.06 8.67 2.24
CA LEU A 106 -22.39 7.57 3.16
C LEU A 106 -22.04 7.92 4.61
N CYS A 107 -20.95 8.66 4.83
CA CYS A 107 -20.56 9.15 6.15
C CYS A 107 -21.44 10.29 6.68
N ALA A 108 -21.94 11.16 5.81
CA ALA A 108 -22.81 12.27 6.16
C ALA A 108 -24.25 11.84 6.51
N SER A 109 -24.68 10.66 6.05
CA SER A 109 -26.01 10.10 6.33
C SER A 109 -25.90 8.71 6.95
N PRO A 110 -25.38 8.60 8.19
CA PRO A 110 -25.07 7.31 8.79
C PRO A 110 -26.33 6.52 9.23
N GLY A 111 -27.52 7.05 8.96
CA GLY A 111 -28.80 6.52 9.44
C GLY A 111 -28.95 6.65 10.97
N SER A 112 -30.08 6.20 11.51
CA SER A 112 -30.34 6.27 12.96
C SER A 112 -29.57 5.23 13.78
N LEU A 113 -28.82 4.33 13.14
CA LEU A 113 -28.08 3.22 13.75
C LEU A 113 -26.69 3.08 13.13
N ALA A 114 -25.96 4.20 13.03
CA ALA A 114 -24.56 4.21 12.63
C ALA A 114 -23.78 3.16 13.46
N SER A 115 -23.25 2.13 12.80
CA SER A 115 -22.45 1.14 13.52
C SER A 115 -21.14 1.78 14.01
N ALA A 116 -20.59 1.29 15.13
CA ALA A 116 -19.27 1.74 15.59
C ALA A 116 -18.19 1.54 14.52
N ASN A 117 -18.33 0.52 13.69
CA ASN A 117 -17.46 0.26 12.54
C ASN A 117 -17.59 1.34 11.46
N GLN A 118 -18.81 1.77 11.11
CA GLN A 118 -19.03 2.86 10.14
C GLN A 118 -18.38 4.15 10.62
N LYS A 119 -18.56 4.51 11.90
CA LYS A 119 -17.91 5.68 12.47
C LYS A 119 -16.39 5.61 12.34
N LYS A 120 -15.78 4.48 12.73
CA LYS A 120 -14.33 4.27 12.62
C LYS A 120 -13.82 4.45 11.19
N LEU A 121 -14.53 3.90 10.20
CA LEU A 121 -14.15 4.00 8.79
C LEU A 121 -14.30 5.42 8.25
N CYS A 122 -15.35 6.13 8.65
CA CYS A 122 -15.54 7.54 8.30
C CYS A 122 -14.50 8.45 8.95
N ASP A 123 -14.14 8.22 10.21
CA ASP A 123 -13.09 8.97 10.91
C ASP A 123 -11.73 8.74 10.23
N ALA A 124 -11.44 7.52 9.77
CA ALA A 124 -10.22 7.21 9.02
C ALA A 124 -10.18 7.86 7.62
N LEU A 125 -11.32 7.93 6.93
CA LEU A 125 -11.45 8.64 5.67
C LEU A 125 -11.21 10.15 5.86
N ASP A 126 -11.81 10.76 6.88
CA ASP A 126 -11.64 12.19 7.19
C ASP A 126 -10.18 12.54 7.51
N ALA A 127 -9.50 11.67 8.28
CA ALA A 127 -8.10 11.84 8.63
C ALA A 127 -7.18 11.86 7.39
N ILE A 128 -7.36 10.95 6.43
CA ILE A 128 -6.52 10.92 5.21
C ILE A 128 -6.85 12.07 4.26
N MET A 129 -8.10 12.52 4.23
CA MET A 129 -8.50 13.66 3.40
C MET A 129 -7.95 14.99 3.95
N SER A 130 -7.65 15.06 5.24
CA SER A 130 -7.05 16.22 5.90
C SER A 130 -5.54 16.35 5.65
N VAL A 131 -4.90 15.33 5.07
CA VAL A 131 -3.50 15.39 4.66
C VAL A 131 -3.42 16.16 3.34
N ASP A 132 -2.90 17.39 3.40
CA ASP A 132 -2.50 18.16 2.23
C ASP A 132 -1.10 17.69 1.79
N GLY A 133 -0.87 17.51 0.50
CA GLY A 133 0.32 16.84 -0.07
C GLY A 133 1.66 17.59 0.08
N SER A 134 1.80 18.41 1.12
CA SER A 134 2.96 19.29 1.35
C SER A 134 4.17 18.60 2.00
N ASP A 135 4.06 17.32 2.42
CA ASP A 135 5.16 16.56 3.04
C ASP A 135 5.91 15.63 2.06
N GLU A 136 5.59 15.66 0.76
CA GLU A 136 6.28 14.86 -0.27
C GLU A 136 7.35 15.71 -0.97
N GLY A 137 8.51 15.93 -0.32
CA GLY A 137 9.51 16.84 -0.89
C GLY A 137 10.93 16.83 -0.33
N GLU A 138 11.39 15.81 0.39
CA GLU A 138 12.81 15.72 0.76
C GLU A 138 13.41 14.35 0.44
N GLU A 139 13.41 13.98 -0.85
CA GLU A 139 14.48 13.15 -1.38
C GLU A 139 15.77 13.98 -1.35
N ALA A 140 16.54 13.84 -0.27
CA ALA A 140 17.92 14.29 -0.24
C ALA A 140 18.73 13.42 -1.21
N VAL A 141 18.77 13.84 -2.49
CA VAL A 141 19.70 13.34 -3.50
C VAL A 141 21.11 13.56 -2.97
N ALA A 142 21.73 12.52 -2.42
CA ALA A 142 23.14 12.55 -2.09
C ALA A 142 23.94 12.73 -3.38
N PRO A 143 24.80 13.76 -3.50
CA PRO A 143 25.62 13.94 -4.70
C PRO A 143 26.57 12.74 -4.85
N PRO A 144 26.89 12.30 -6.09
CA PRO A 144 27.82 11.20 -6.29
C PRO A 144 29.18 11.56 -5.70
N GLN A 145 29.67 10.72 -4.79
CA GLN A 145 31.02 10.81 -4.25
C GLN A 145 32.01 10.60 -5.41
N GLY A 146 32.59 11.71 -5.89
CA GLY A 146 33.73 11.66 -6.79
C GLY A 146 34.94 11.13 -6.04
N THR A 147 35.37 9.92 -6.35
CA THR A 147 36.67 9.41 -5.94
C THR A 147 37.73 10.15 -6.76
N SER A 148 38.33 11.19 -6.18
CA SER A 148 39.57 11.75 -6.70
C SER A 148 40.71 10.84 -6.25
N SER A 149 41.33 10.14 -7.19
CA SER A 149 42.63 9.49 -7.01
C SER A 149 43.56 10.02 -8.09
N ASP A 150 44.44 10.93 -7.68
CA ASP A 150 45.78 11.16 -8.24
C ASP A 150 46.65 11.77 -7.13
#